data_AF-A0A7J9NAN7-F1
#
_entry.id   AF-A0A7J9NAN7-F1
#
_cell.length_a   1.000
_cell.length_b   1.000
_cell.length_c   1.000
_cell.angle_alpha   90.00
_cell.angle_beta   90.00
_cell.angle_gamma   90.00
#
_symmetry.space_group_name_H-M   'P 1'
#
loop_
_entity.id
_entity.type
_entity.pdbx_description
1 polymer ?
#
loop_
_entity_poly.entity_id
_entity_poly.type
_entity_poly.pdbx_seq_one_letter_code
_entity_poly.pdbx_strand_id
1 'polypeptide(L)'
;MKRLVVEPMVTPEYNEWWSKRVNDNISRLREEEIRPIEEHLQVVPSEMEIIKQDFEKRSLELERKIEQLEEEKMQLGLDVDVQKLEADKLRKGKNKAEEDLDSLKTNYKKLRRSMKTAGLGKTSEQWRQKI
;
A
#
# COMPACT_ATOMS: atom_id res chain seq x y z
N MET A 1 48.84 82.54 -47.49
CA MET A 1 48.99 81.11 -47.82
C MET A 1 47.62 80.47 -47.88
N LYS A 2 47.40 79.58 -48.85
CA LYS A 2 46.08 79.09 -49.32
C LYS A 2 45.48 78.08 -48.32
N ARG A 3 44.16 78.13 -48.07
CA ARG A 3 43.44 77.13 -47.27
C ARG A 3 43.27 75.86 -48.11
N LEU A 4 43.68 74.71 -47.57
CA LEU A 4 43.41 73.41 -48.16
C LEU A 4 41.99 72.99 -47.78
N VAL A 5 41.13 72.85 -48.78
CA VAL A 5 39.83 72.17 -48.65
C VAL A 5 40.12 70.68 -48.79
N VAL A 6 39.84 69.91 -47.73
CA VAL A 6 39.90 68.44 -47.75
C VAL A 6 38.51 67.96 -48.13
N GLU A 7 38.36 67.48 -49.36
CA GLU A 7 37.14 66.82 -49.80
C GLU A 7 37.00 65.45 -49.11
N PRO A 8 35.77 64.99 -48.80
CA PRO A 8 35.54 63.69 -48.18
C PRO A 8 36.02 62.57 -49.11
N MET A 9 36.99 61.79 -48.63
CA MET A 9 37.64 60.70 -49.37
C MET A 9 36.79 59.41 -49.40
N VAL A 10 35.48 59.52 -49.63
CA VAL A 10 34.58 58.38 -49.78
C VAL A 10 33.76 58.61 -51.04
N THR A 11 34.11 57.91 -52.11
CA THR A 11 33.40 58.04 -53.38
C THR A 11 31.98 57.46 -53.26
N PRO A 12 30.97 58.05 -53.94
CA PRO A 12 29.58 57.58 -53.87
C PRO A 12 29.40 56.10 -54.23
N GLU A 13 30.29 55.54 -55.05
CA GLU A 13 30.26 54.13 -55.45
C GLU A 13 30.48 53.18 -54.27
N TYR A 14 31.21 53.59 -53.23
CA TYR A 14 31.43 52.76 -52.04
C TYR A 14 30.13 52.51 -51.27
N ASN A 15 29.25 53.51 -51.18
CA ASN A 15 27.98 53.39 -50.47
C ASN A 15 26.96 52.55 -51.22
N GLU A 16 26.94 52.62 -52.56
CA GLU A 16 26.13 51.72 -53.40
C GLU A 16 26.62 50.28 -53.34
N TRP A 17 27.94 50.09 -53.36
CA TRP A 17 28.56 48.77 -53.22
C TRP A 17 28.27 48.14 -51.85
N TRP A 18 28.31 48.94 -50.78
CA TRP A 18 27.97 48.49 -49.43
C TRP A 18 26.47 48.15 -49.30
N SER A 19 25.58 49.00 -49.83
CA SER A 19 24.12 48.75 -49.82
C SER A 19 23.74 47.46 -50.56
N LYS A 20 24.41 47.11 -51.67
CA LYS A 20 24.16 45.84 -52.38
C LYS A 20 24.52 44.61 -51.53
N ARG A 21 25.67 44.62 -50.84
CA ARG A 21 26.13 43.45 -50.06
C ARG A 21 25.42 43.22 -48.73
N VAL A 22 24.83 44.26 -48.14
CA VAL A 22 24.03 44.10 -46.91
C VAL A 22 22.85 43.15 -47.13
N ASN A 23 22.30 43.10 -48.35
CA ASN A 23 21.15 42.26 -48.68
C ASN A 23 21.51 40.85 -49.16
N ASP A 24 22.74 40.64 -49.64
CA ASP A 24 23.18 39.35 -50.21
C ASP A 24 23.65 38.34 -49.14
N ASN A 25 23.86 38.77 -47.90
CA ASN A 25 24.33 37.90 -46.80
C ASN A 25 23.21 37.37 -45.89
N ILE A 26 21.96 37.78 -46.10
CA ILE A 26 20.83 37.08 -45.49
C ILE A 26 20.58 35.88 -46.38
N SER A 27 21.28 34.79 -46.10
CA SER A 27 20.85 33.48 -46.57
C SER A 27 19.38 33.37 -46.25
N ARG A 28 18.53 33.36 -47.29
CA ARG A 28 17.15 32.92 -47.18
C ARG A 28 17.24 31.51 -46.61
N LEU A 29 17.13 31.40 -45.27
CA LEU A 29 16.99 30.15 -44.56
C LEU A 29 15.91 29.40 -45.31
N ARG A 30 16.27 28.27 -45.91
CA ARG A 30 15.30 27.39 -46.57
C ARG A 30 14.16 27.17 -45.57
N GLU A 31 12.96 27.58 -45.94
CA GLU A 31 11.72 27.38 -45.15
C GLU A 31 11.42 25.88 -44.90
N GLU A 32 12.21 24.95 -45.47
CA GLU A 32 12.11 23.50 -45.27
C GLU A 32 12.75 23.00 -43.96
N GLU A 33 13.55 23.82 -43.27
CA GLU A 33 14.23 23.44 -42.00
C GLU A 33 13.70 24.16 -40.76
N ILE A 34 12.53 24.78 -40.82
CA ILE A 34 11.82 25.25 -39.62
C ILE A 34 11.06 24.07 -39.01
N ARG A 35 11.79 23.03 -38.59
CA ARG A 35 11.31 22.27 -37.46
C ARG A 35 11.50 23.18 -36.23
N PRO A 36 10.48 23.34 -35.38
CA PRO A 36 10.61 24.17 -34.18
C PRO A 36 11.87 23.73 -33.42
N ILE A 37 12.64 24.68 -32.88
CA ILE A 37 13.81 24.37 -32.05
C ILE A 37 13.42 23.42 -30.91
N GLU A 38 12.14 23.44 -30.48
CA GLU A 38 11.57 22.45 -29.56
C GLU A 38 11.67 20.99 -30.03
N GLU A 39 11.57 20.69 -31.33
CA GLU A 39 11.76 19.31 -31.86
C GLU A 39 13.23 18.86 -31.86
N HIS A 40 14.17 19.81 -31.92
CA HIS A 40 15.61 19.53 -31.87
C HIS A 40 16.17 19.50 -30.44
N LEU A 41 15.51 20.21 -29.52
CA LEU A 41 15.70 20.12 -28.08
C LEU A 41 14.82 19.02 -27.51
N GLN A 42 14.99 17.79 -28.01
CA GLN A 42 14.51 16.62 -27.28
C GLN A 42 15.28 16.64 -25.95
N VAL A 43 14.65 17.20 -24.90
CA VAL A 43 15.24 17.37 -23.57
C VAL A 43 15.45 15.97 -23.04
N VAL A 44 16.61 15.38 -23.33
CA VAL A 44 17.02 14.11 -22.74
C VAL A 44 17.09 14.38 -21.24
N PRO A 45 16.25 13.73 -20.43
CA PRO A 45 16.30 13.92 -18.99
C PRO A 45 17.70 13.58 -18.52
N SER A 46 18.26 14.42 -17.65
CA SER A 46 19.57 14.12 -17.07
C SER A 46 19.51 12.80 -16.30
N GLU A 47 20.63 12.07 -16.22
CA GLU A 47 20.70 10.82 -15.44
C GLU A 47 20.19 11.01 -14.00
N MET A 48 20.46 12.18 -13.42
CA MET A 48 19.98 12.57 -12.08
C MET A 48 18.46 12.68 -12.01
N GLU A 49 17.83 13.24 -13.04
CA GLU A 49 16.38 13.42 -13.11
C GLU A 49 15.66 12.07 -13.27
N ILE A 50 16.25 11.16 -14.05
CA ILE A 50 15.77 9.77 -14.17
C ILE A 50 15.86 9.05 -12.82
N ILE A 51 17.00 9.14 -12.15
CA ILE A 51 17.21 8.51 -10.83
C ILE A 51 16.22 9.05 -9.80
N LYS A 52 15.95 10.37 -9.82
CA LYS A 52 15.00 11.00 -8.91
C LYS A 52 13.58 10.48 -9.11
N GLN A 53 13.13 10.41 -10.37
CA GLN A 53 11.80 9.88 -10.70
C GLN A 53 11.65 8.41 -10.30
N ASP A 54 12.66 7.59 -10.55
CA ASP A 54 12.67 6.18 -10.15
C ASP A 54 12.62 6.01 -8.63
N PHE A 55 13.35 6.85 -7.89
CA PHE A 55 13.32 6.85 -6.43
C PHE A 55 11.92 7.20 -5.90
N GLU A 56 11.31 8.26 -6.44
CA GLU A 56 9.98 8.71 -6.05
C GLU A 56 8.91 7.64 -6.33
N LYS A 57 8.99 6.99 -7.51
CA LYS A 57 8.13 5.85 -7.86
C LYS A 57 8.28 4.68 -6.88
N ARG A 58 9.52 4.33 -6.51
CA ARG A 58 9.78 3.26 -5.53
C ARG A 58 9.28 3.62 -4.14
N SER A 59 9.42 4.89 -3.74
CA SER A 59 8.91 5.38 -2.46
C SER A 59 7.39 5.21 -2.37
N LEU A 60 6.66 5.62 -3.41
CA LEU A 60 5.20 5.45 -3.48
C LEU A 60 4.78 3.98 -3.45
N GLU A 61 5.52 3.09 -4.13
CA GLU A 61 5.24 1.66 -4.09
C GLU A 61 5.44 1.08 -2.67
N LEU A 62 6.47 1.54 -1.96
CA LEU A 62 6.73 1.12 -0.59
C LEU A 62 5.68 1.65 0.37
N GLU A 63 5.27 2.92 0.26
CA GLU A 63 4.19 3.49 1.05
C GLU A 63 2.89 2.70 0.90
N ARG A 64 2.52 2.36 -0.35
CA ARG A 64 1.33 1.54 -0.60
C ARG A 64 1.45 0.14 0.03
N LYS A 65 2.64 -0.48 -0.01
CA LYS A 65 2.86 -1.78 0.64
C LYS A 65 2.79 -1.69 2.16
N ILE A 66 3.28 -0.59 2.74
CA ILE A 66 3.18 -0.34 4.18
C ILE A 66 1.71 -0.19 4.60
N GLU A 67 0.94 0.60 3.87
CA GLU A 67 -0.50 0.79 4.12
C GLU A 67 -1.26 -0.55 4.07
N GLN A 68 -1.00 -1.36 3.04
CA GLN A 68 -1.58 -2.71 2.92
C GLN A 68 -1.22 -3.61 4.11
N LEU A 69 0.04 -3.61 4.54
CA LEU A 69 0.49 -4.41 5.68
C LEU A 69 -0.11 -3.90 7.01
N GLU A 70 -0.31 -2.60 7.16
CA GLU A 70 -0.97 -2.03 8.34
C GLU A 70 -2.44 -2.44 8.42
N GLU A 71 -3.15 -2.43 7.28
CA GLU A 71 -4.53 -2.92 7.19
C GLU A 71 -4.63 -4.41 7.51
N GLU A 72 -3.78 -5.24 6.90
CA GLU A 72 -3.72 -6.69 7.18
C GLU A 72 -3.42 -6.96 8.66
N LYS A 73 -2.47 -6.22 9.25
CA LYS A 73 -2.15 -6.33 10.67
C LYS A 73 -3.34 -5.98 11.56
N MET A 74 -4.09 -4.92 11.23
CA MET A 74 -5.30 -4.55 11.96
C MET A 74 -6.36 -5.65 11.89
N GLN A 75 -6.62 -6.20 10.70
CA GLN A 75 -7.59 -7.26 10.50
C GLN A 75 -7.22 -8.52 11.29
N LEU A 76 -5.96 -8.97 11.19
CA LEU A 76 -5.47 -10.11 11.96
C LEU A 76 -5.55 -9.88 13.47
N GLY A 77 -5.32 -8.65 13.92
CA GLY A 77 -5.51 -8.26 15.33
C GLY A 77 -6.93 -8.50 15.81
N LEU A 78 -7.93 -8.10 15.01
CA LEU A 78 -9.34 -8.32 15.32
C LEU A 78 -9.68 -9.82 15.35
N ASP A 79 -9.22 -10.60 14.37
CA ASP A 79 -9.46 -12.04 14.30
C ASP A 79 -8.91 -12.76 15.54
N VAL A 80 -7.70 -12.39 15.99
CA VAL A 80 -7.09 -12.94 17.20
C VAL A 80 -7.95 -12.64 18.43
N ASP A 81 -8.49 -11.43 18.56
CA ASP A 81 -9.32 -11.07 19.70
C ASP A 81 -10.70 -11.76 19.68
N VAL A 82 -11.29 -11.95 18.50
CA VAL A 82 -12.49 -12.78 18.32
C VAL A 82 -12.24 -14.22 18.76
N GLN A 83 -11.15 -14.83 18.29
CA GLN A 83 -10.79 -16.21 18.67
C GLN A 83 -10.57 -16.36 20.18
N LYS A 84 -9.89 -15.39 20.82
CA LYS A 84 -9.74 -15.39 22.29
C LYS A 84 -11.10 -15.37 22.99
N LEU A 85 -12.02 -14.52 22.53
CA LEU A 85 -13.34 -14.37 23.14
C LEU A 85 -14.20 -15.63 22.99
N GLU A 86 -14.13 -16.30 21.83
CA GLU A 86 -14.79 -17.59 21.61
C GLU A 86 -14.21 -18.69 22.50
N ALA A 87 -12.88 -18.79 22.60
CA ALA A 87 -12.20 -19.76 23.45
C ALA A 87 -12.57 -19.58 24.94
N ASP A 88 -12.66 -18.33 25.40
CA ASP A 88 -13.06 -18.02 26.76
C ASP A 88 -14.52 -18.40 27.05
N LYS A 89 -15.44 -18.18 26.10
CA LYS A 89 -16.84 -18.62 26.22
C LYS A 89 -16.92 -20.15 26.30
N LEU A 90 -16.20 -20.86 25.44
CA LEU A 90 -16.14 -22.32 25.45
C LEU A 90 -15.58 -22.86 26.77
N ARG A 91 -14.52 -22.25 27.30
CA ARG A 91 -13.95 -22.63 28.61
C ARG A 91 -14.96 -22.47 29.74
N LYS A 92 -15.68 -21.36 29.78
CA LYS A 92 -16.72 -21.11 30.79
C LYS A 92 -17.85 -22.14 30.69
N GLY A 93 -18.31 -22.44 29.47
CA GLY A 93 -19.34 -23.45 29.22
C GLY A 93 -18.91 -24.85 29.68
N LYS A 94 -17.67 -25.25 29.34
CA LYS A 94 -17.08 -26.53 29.75
C LYS A 94 -17.03 -26.67 31.27
N ASN A 95 -16.52 -25.64 31.97
CA ASN A 95 -16.39 -25.69 33.43
C ASN A 95 -17.76 -25.88 34.11
N LYS A 96 -18.79 -25.17 33.64
CA LYS A 96 -20.16 -25.34 34.16
C LYS A 96 -20.70 -26.75 33.92
N ALA A 97 -20.53 -27.28 32.71
CA ALA A 97 -20.97 -28.64 32.40
C ALA A 97 -20.24 -29.70 33.25
N GLU A 98 -18.97 -29.47 33.58
CA GLU A 98 -18.17 -30.33 34.44
C GLU A 98 -18.65 -30.28 35.91
N GLU A 99 -18.93 -29.09 36.44
CA GLU A 99 -19.54 -28.91 37.77
C GLU A 99 -20.91 -29.61 37.86
N ASP A 100 -21.77 -29.44 36.85
CA ASP A 100 -23.09 -30.06 36.77
C ASP A 100 -22.97 -31.60 36.73
N LEU A 101 -21.99 -32.14 35.99
CA LEU A 101 -21.71 -33.58 35.93
C LEU A 101 -21.25 -34.14 37.27
N ASP A 102 -20.36 -33.44 37.97
CA ASP A 102 -19.86 -33.87 39.29
C ASP A 102 -20.96 -33.82 40.36
N SER A 103 -21.82 -32.80 40.32
CA SER A 103 -23.05 -32.73 41.12
C SER A 103 -23.94 -33.94 40.87
N LEU A 104 -24.26 -34.21 39.60
CA LEU A 104 -25.11 -35.34 39.20
C LEU A 104 -24.54 -36.68 39.65
N LYS A 105 -23.23 -36.90 39.45
CA LYS A 105 -22.50 -38.09 39.89
C LYS A 105 -22.59 -38.28 41.40
N THR A 106 -22.50 -37.19 42.16
CA THR A 106 -22.62 -37.21 43.61
C THR A 106 -24.04 -37.54 44.06
N ASN A 107 -25.05 -36.93 43.44
CA ASN A 107 -26.46 -37.19 43.73
C ASN A 107 -26.85 -38.63 43.39
N TYR A 108 -26.39 -39.15 42.25
CA TYR A 108 -26.60 -40.55 41.88
C TYR A 108 -25.99 -41.52 42.90
N LYS A 109 -24.75 -41.26 43.35
CA LYS A 109 -24.11 -42.08 44.40
C LYS A 109 -24.91 -42.07 45.69
N LYS A 110 -25.44 -40.91 46.10
CA LYS A 110 -26.32 -40.79 47.28
C LYS A 110 -27.61 -41.59 47.09
N LEU A 111 -28.31 -41.41 45.97
CA LEU A 111 -29.55 -42.14 45.66
C LEU A 111 -29.33 -43.65 45.70
N ARG A 112 -28.27 -44.14 45.05
CA ARG A 112 -27.91 -45.57 45.06
C ARG A 112 -27.66 -46.10 46.47
N ARG A 113 -27.02 -45.31 47.35
CA ARG A 113 -26.84 -45.67 48.76
C ARG A 113 -28.18 -45.73 49.48
N SER A 114 -29.04 -44.72 49.31
CA SER A 114 -30.38 -44.69 49.91
C SER A 114 -31.25 -45.87 49.48
N MET A 115 -31.24 -46.25 48.20
CA MET A 115 -31.96 -47.43 47.69
C MET A 115 -31.47 -48.74 48.32
N LYS A 116 -30.16 -48.86 48.56
CA LYS A 116 -29.60 -50.03 49.27
C LYS A 116 -30.08 -50.08 50.72
N THR A 117 -30.04 -48.96 51.44
CA THR A 117 -30.48 -48.87 52.84
C THR A 117 -31.98 -49.15 52.99
N ALA A 118 -32.81 -48.64 52.08
CA ALA A 118 -34.25 -48.90 52.05
C ALA A 118 -34.64 -50.32 51.63
N GLY A 119 -33.67 -51.19 51.28
CA GLY A 119 -33.94 -52.56 50.84
C GLY A 119 -34.55 -52.68 49.45
N LEU A 120 -34.66 -51.57 48.70
CA LEU A 120 -35.19 -51.49 47.33
C LEU A 120 -34.21 -52.04 46.28
N GLY A 121 -33.00 -52.41 46.67
CA GLY A 121 -31.99 -53.03 45.79
C GLY A 121 -32.15 -54.54 45.58
N LYS A 122 -33.19 -55.16 46.16
CA LYS A 122 -33.47 -56.59 45.99
C LYS A 122 -34.15 -56.86 44.66
N THR A 123 -33.66 -57.84 43.90
CA THR A 123 -34.36 -58.35 42.72
C THR A 123 -35.66 -59.05 43.14
N SER A 124 -36.64 -59.13 42.23
CA SER A 124 -37.96 -59.76 42.50
C SER A 124 -37.83 -61.17 43.11
N GLU A 125 -36.80 -61.92 42.72
CA GLU A 125 -36.49 -63.25 43.27
C GLU A 125 -36.13 -63.23 44.76
N GLN A 126 -35.35 -62.24 45.22
CA GLN A 126 -34.99 -62.09 46.64
C GLN A 126 -36.19 -61.71 47.52
N TRP A 127 -37.25 -61.15 46.94
CA TRP A 127 -38.52 -60.92 47.64
C TRP A 127 -39.35 -62.20 47.76
N ARG A 128 -39.30 -63.09 46.76
CA ARG A 128 -40.04 -64.36 46.75
C ARG A 128 -39.47 -65.41 47.72
N GLN A 129 -38.16 -65.38 48.00
CA GLN A 129 -37.51 -66.27 48.98
C GLN A 129 -37.75 -65.89 50.45
N LYS A 130 -38.35 -64.72 50.71
CA LYS A 130 -38.55 -64.20 52.08
C LYS A 130 -39.97 -64.37 52.61
N ILE A 131 -40.84 -65.03 51.83
CA ILE A 131 -42.18 -65.51 52.19
C ILE A 131 -42.03 -67.01 52.50
#